data_AF-A0A2A8H4W3-F1
#
_entry.id   AF-A0A2A8H4W3-F1
#
_cell.length_a   1.000
_cell.length_b   1.000
_cell.length_c   1.000
_cell.angle_alpha   90.00
_cell.angle_beta   90.00
_cell.angle_gamma   90.00
#
_symmetry.space_group_name_H-M   'P 1'
#
loop_
_entity.id
_entity.type
_entity.pdbx_description
1 polymer ?
#
loop_
_entity_poly.entity_id
_entity_poly.type
_entity_poly.pdbx_seq_one_letter_code
_entity_poly.pdbx_strand_id
1 'polypeptide(L)'
;LAILQAMPIPGESALMLGLSKIGSSFLLKEIPALGKLGKLAYDKDKKSWISSGGLEYTQGSAEGNRIKHVLEHTKPNPNKTTHSVFNVDKTKMLELLDQAWLKKGAPDPTDPSAYVIPMGKIVGTEGETAIRLVVIRGTNKVITAYPVKP
;
A
#
# COMPACT_ATOMS: atom_id res chain seq x y z
N LEU A 1 0.97 -20.74 -57.01
CA LEU A 1 0.00 -19.63 -56.89
C LEU A 1 -0.28 -19.45 -55.40
N ALA A 2 0.31 -18.41 -54.80
CA ALA A 2 0.41 -18.24 -53.35
C ALA A 2 -0.90 -17.77 -52.73
N ILE A 3 -1.34 -18.44 -51.66
CA ILE A 3 -2.53 -18.09 -50.89
C ILE A 3 -2.08 -17.31 -49.66
N LEU A 4 -2.69 -16.13 -49.55
CA LEU A 4 -2.66 -15.11 -48.51
C LEU A 4 -2.53 -15.66 -47.07
N GLN A 5 -1.43 -15.34 -46.38
CA GLN A 5 -1.35 -15.47 -44.93
C GLN A 5 -1.81 -14.16 -44.28
N ALA A 6 -2.94 -14.22 -43.58
CA ALA A 6 -3.39 -13.17 -42.68
C ALA A 6 -2.53 -13.18 -41.40
N MET A 7 -1.98 -12.02 -41.05
CA MET A 7 -1.25 -11.79 -39.81
C MET A 7 -2.23 -11.64 -38.62
N PRO A 8 -2.06 -12.35 -37.50
CA PRO A 8 -2.80 -12.07 -36.27
C PRO A 8 -2.20 -10.87 -35.52
N ILE A 9 -3.10 -10.00 -35.07
CA ILE A 9 -2.85 -8.81 -34.24
C ILE A 9 -2.40 -9.27 -32.84
N PRO A 10 -1.24 -8.83 -32.30
CA PRO A 10 -0.85 -9.18 -30.94
C PRO A 10 -1.54 -8.27 -29.92
N GLY A 11 -2.49 -8.85 -29.20
CA GLY A 11 -3.18 -8.20 -28.09
C GLY A 11 -4.20 -9.13 -27.45
N GLU A 12 -3.76 -10.21 -26.81
CA GLU A 12 -4.52 -10.86 -25.74
C GLU A 12 -3.65 -11.89 -24.99
N SER A 13 -3.50 -11.65 -23.69
CA SER A 13 -3.15 -12.55 -22.59
C SER A 13 -2.54 -13.93 -22.89
N ALA A 14 -1.21 -13.99 -22.92
CA ALA A 14 -0.45 -15.22 -22.67
C ALA A 14 0.22 -15.15 -21.29
N LEU A 15 -0.56 -15.38 -20.22
CA LEU A 15 -0.01 -15.81 -18.93
C LEU A 15 -1.00 -16.71 -18.17
N MET A 16 -1.61 -17.68 -18.85
CA MET A 16 -2.39 -18.73 -18.23
C MET A 16 -2.14 -20.05 -18.96
N LEU A 17 -0.95 -20.64 -18.79
CA LEU A 17 -0.74 -22.07 -19.02
C LEU A 17 0.58 -22.52 -18.42
N GLY A 18 0.49 -23.37 -17.39
CA GLY A 18 1.55 -24.32 -17.05
C GLY A 18 2.19 -24.16 -15.68
N LEU A 19 1.46 -24.42 -14.59
CA LEU A 19 2.07 -25.03 -13.40
C LEU A 19 1.22 -26.22 -12.93
N SER A 20 1.95 -27.33 -12.84
CA SER A 20 1.53 -28.71 -12.83
C SER A 20 0.96 -29.16 -11.47
N LYS A 21 0.17 -30.24 -11.55
CA LYS A 21 -0.62 -30.99 -10.57
C LYS A 21 0.12 -31.53 -9.32
N ILE A 22 1.00 -30.77 -8.68
CA ILE A 22 1.66 -31.21 -7.42
C ILE A 22 1.62 -30.05 -6.42
N GLY A 23 0.72 -30.13 -5.44
CA GLY A 23 0.76 -29.27 -4.24
C GLY A 23 -0.13 -28.04 -4.20
N SER A 24 -1.31 -28.04 -4.82
CA SER A 24 -2.28 -26.92 -4.70
C SER A 24 -2.93 -26.74 -3.33
N SER A 25 -2.59 -27.54 -2.30
CA SER A 25 -3.10 -27.34 -0.93
C SER A 25 -2.16 -26.53 -0.02
N PHE A 26 -0.93 -26.23 -0.46
CA PHE A 26 0.05 -25.50 0.37
C PHE A 26 0.21 -24.02 0.02
N LEU A 27 -0.30 -23.57 -1.14
CA LEU A 27 -0.17 -22.18 -1.60
C LEU A 27 -1.46 -21.35 -1.50
N LEU A 28 -2.59 -21.96 -1.12
CA LEU A 28 -3.87 -21.24 -0.95
C LEU A 28 -4.23 -20.96 0.52
N LYS A 29 -3.32 -21.22 1.46
CA LYS A 29 -3.64 -21.10 2.89
C LYS A 29 -3.61 -19.67 3.44
N GLU A 30 -3.09 -18.68 2.69
CA GLU A 30 -3.05 -17.28 3.16
C GLU A 30 -3.29 -16.25 2.06
N ILE A 31 -4.33 -16.44 1.24
CA ILE A 31 -5.05 -15.24 0.77
C ILE A 31 -5.94 -14.89 1.96
N PRO A 32 -5.64 -13.86 2.78
CA PRO A 32 -6.55 -13.48 3.85
C PRO A 32 -7.89 -13.17 3.22
N ALA A 33 -8.83 -14.09 3.40
CA ALA A 33 -10.21 -13.96 2.96
C ALA A 33 -10.77 -12.70 3.59
N LEU A 34 -10.87 -11.62 2.81
CA LEU A 34 -11.62 -10.38 3.08
C LEU A 34 -11.68 -9.97 4.56
N GLY A 35 -10.57 -10.10 5.28
CA GLY A 35 -10.48 -9.68 6.67
C GLY A 35 -10.72 -8.18 6.70
N LYS A 36 -11.51 -7.68 7.66
CA LYS A 36 -11.68 -6.24 7.87
C LYS A 36 -10.29 -5.58 7.94
N LEU A 37 -9.98 -4.74 6.95
CA LEU A 37 -8.69 -4.03 6.84
C LEU A 37 -8.48 -3.12 8.06
N GLY A 38 -7.22 -2.74 8.32
CA GLY A 38 -6.83 -1.86 9.42
C GLY A 38 -6.77 -2.53 10.79
N LYS A 39 -6.96 -3.86 10.89
CA LYS A 39 -6.73 -4.61 12.14
C LYS A 39 -5.23 -4.79 12.35
N LEU A 40 -4.76 -4.62 13.58
CA LEU A 40 -3.35 -4.82 13.95
C LEU A 40 -3.16 -6.13 14.72
N ALA A 41 -2.13 -6.88 14.34
CA ALA A 41 -1.55 -7.95 15.14
C ALA A 41 -0.20 -7.50 15.68
N TYR A 42 0.04 -7.66 16.97
CA TYR A 42 1.32 -7.30 17.59
C TYR A 42 2.30 -8.48 17.51
N ASP A 43 3.46 -8.27 16.90
CA ASP A 43 4.59 -9.19 16.88
C ASP A 43 5.48 -8.88 18.09
N LYS A 44 5.49 -9.80 19.07
CA LYS A 44 6.23 -9.63 20.33
C LYS A 44 7.75 -9.67 20.14
N ASP A 45 8.23 -10.47 19.19
CA ASP A 45 9.66 -10.69 18.96
C ASP A 45 10.27 -9.47 18.26
N LYS A 46 9.57 -8.94 17.25
CA LYS A 46 9.99 -7.74 16.53
C LYS A 46 9.60 -6.44 17.23
N LYS A 47 8.73 -6.51 18.24
CA LYS A 47 8.09 -5.36 18.89
C LYS A 47 7.44 -4.44 17.85
N SER A 48 6.75 -5.02 16.86
CA SER A 48 6.11 -4.30 15.77
C SER A 48 4.64 -4.69 15.65
N TRP A 49 3.88 -3.93 14.88
CA TRP A 49 2.50 -4.29 14.53
C TRP A 49 2.40 -4.58 13.04
N ILE A 50 1.67 -5.63 12.68
CA ILE A 50 1.37 -5.97 11.30
C ILE A 50 -0.13 -5.71 11.08
N SER A 51 -0.47 -4.89 10.08
CA SER A 51 -1.87 -4.68 9.71
C SER A 51 -2.43 -5.84 8.90
N SER A 52 -3.75 -5.98 8.85
CA SER A 52 -4.41 -7.01 8.04
C SER A 52 -4.18 -6.83 6.53
N GLY A 53 -3.82 -5.64 6.06
CA GLY A 53 -3.30 -5.41 4.71
C GLY A 53 -1.82 -5.78 4.51
N GLY A 54 -1.13 -6.21 5.56
CA GLY A 54 0.25 -6.66 5.50
C GLY A 54 1.31 -5.56 5.61
N LEU A 55 0.96 -4.36 6.11
CA LEU A 55 1.96 -3.33 6.44
C LEU A 55 2.56 -3.58 7.82
N GLU A 56 3.87 -3.41 7.96
CA GLU A 56 4.56 -3.52 9.25
C GLU A 56 4.88 -2.12 9.82
N TYR A 57 4.53 -1.89 11.07
CA TYR A 57 4.77 -0.66 11.81
C TYR A 57 5.72 -0.93 12.97
N THR A 58 6.97 -0.48 12.84
CA THR A 58 8.01 -0.72 13.84
C THR A 58 8.02 0.34 14.94
N GLN A 59 8.85 0.12 15.96
CA GLN A 59 9.26 1.19 16.88
C GLN A 59 10.09 2.27 16.17
N GLY A 60 10.29 3.40 16.85
CA GLY A 60 11.05 4.55 16.39
C GLY A 60 10.17 5.66 15.79
N SER A 61 10.81 6.76 15.37
CA SER A 61 10.25 8.11 15.16
C SER A 61 10.18 8.97 16.43
N ALA A 62 9.92 10.27 16.28
CA ALA A 62 9.78 11.19 17.41
C ALA A 62 8.56 10.85 18.29
N GLU A 63 7.55 10.21 17.71
CA GLU A 63 6.31 9.78 18.38
C GLU A 63 6.46 8.42 19.09
N GLY A 64 7.60 7.75 18.91
CA GLY A 64 7.97 6.48 19.54
C GLY A 64 7.64 5.24 18.71
N ASN A 65 6.62 5.27 17.86
CA ASN A 65 6.37 4.20 16.88
C ASN A 65 5.70 4.71 15.60
N ARG A 66 5.80 3.90 14.54
CA ARG A 66 5.31 4.25 13.21
C ARG A 66 3.80 4.41 13.10
N ILE A 67 3.00 3.72 13.92
CA ILE A 67 1.54 3.94 13.98
C ILE A 67 1.27 5.36 14.46
N LYS A 68 1.87 5.77 15.58
CA LYS A 68 1.68 7.12 16.11
C LYS A 68 2.13 8.18 15.10
N HIS A 69 3.25 7.97 14.42
CA HIS A 69 3.69 8.87 13.36
C HIS A 69 2.64 9.03 12.27
N VAL A 70 2.14 7.93 11.66
CA VAL A 70 1.14 8.06 10.58
C VAL A 70 -0.18 8.68 11.08
N LEU A 71 -0.53 8.49 12.35
CA LEU A 71 -1.70 9.14 12.94
C LEU A 71 -1.53 10.65 13.15
N GLU A 72 -0.30 11.17 13.24
CA GLU A 72 -0.09 12.62 13.27
C GLU A 72 -0.40 13.29 11.93
N HIS A 73 -0.38 12.53 10.83
CA HIS A 73 -0.88 13.00 9.53
C HIS A 73 -2.41 13.07 9.43
N THR A 74 -3.16 12.81 10.51
CA THR A 74 -4.61 13.12 10.58
C THR A 74 -4.89 14.44 11.30
N LYS A 75 -3.86 15.22 11.63
CA LYS A 75 -3.99 16.50 12.35
C LYS A 75 -3.12 17.57 11.68
N PRO A 76 -3.58 18.83 11.61
CA PRO A 76 -2.70 19.93 11.21
C PRO A 76 -1.51 20.08 12.16
N ASN A 77 -0.34 20.39 11.60
CA ASN A 77 0.84 20.75 12.37
C ASN A 77 1.35 22.13 11.90
N PRO A 78 1.02 23.22 12.62
CA PRO A 78 1.39 24.57 12.20
C PRO A 78 2.90 24.84 12.24
N ASN A 79 3.69 23.99 12.89
CA ASN A 79 5.14 24.12 12.97
C ASN A 79 5.86 23.56 11.73
N LYS A 80 5.13 22.96 10.79
CA LYS A 80 5.67 22.42 9.53
C LYS A 80 5.18 23.25 8.36
N THR A 81 6.11 23.77 7.56
CA THR A 81 5.82 24.53 6.34
C THR A 81 5.12 23.69 5.28
N THR A 82 5.48 22.41 5.17
CA THR A 82 4.85 21.44 4.26
C THR A 82 4.29 20.27 5.07
N HIS A 83 2.96 20.24 5.24
CA HIS A 83 2.26 19.18 5.94
C HIS A 83 0.84 19.01 5.40
N SER A 84 0.62 17.94 4.64
CA SER A 84 -0.73 17.55 4.22
C SER A 84 -1.41 16.69 5.27
N VAL A 85 -2.74 16.79 5.34
CA VAL A 85 -3.55 16.18 6.40
C VAL A 85 -4.60 15.28 5.78
N PHE A 86 -4.70 14.04 6.25
CA PHE A 86 -5.75 13.12 5.84
C PHE A 86 -7.12 13.65 6.28
N ASN A 87 -8.13 13.44 5.42
CA ASN A 87 -9.52 13.81 5.71
C ASN A 87 -10.32 12.71 6.44
N VAL A 88 -9.65 11.66 6.92
CA VAL A 88 -10.28 10.56 7.65
C VAL A 88 -9.96 10.62 9.14
N ASP A 89 -10.88 10.11 9.96
CA ASP A 89 -10.63 9.93 11.40
C ASP A 89 -9.50 8.91 11.64
N LYS A 90 -8.76 9.09 12.75
CA LYS A 90 -7.67 8.21 13.18
C LYS A 90 -8.05 6.73 13.23
N THR A 91 -9.31 6.40 13.55
CA THR A 91 -9.83 5.02 13.61
C THR A 91 -9.95 4.36 12.23
N LYS A 92 -9.95 5.16 11.16
CA LYS A 92 -10.01 4.71 9.76
C LYS A 92 -8.68 4.76 9.04
N MET A 93 -7.65 5.35 9.66
CA MET A 93 -6.37 5.59 9.01
C MET A 93 -5.69 4.29 8.55
N LEU A 94 -5.62 3.27 9.41
CA LEU A 94 -4.96 2.01 9.06
C LEU A 94 -5.73 1.23 7.99
N GLU A 95 -7.07 1.31 7.99
CA GLU A 95 -7.92 0.74 6.95
C GLU A 95 -7.62 1.38 5.60
N LEU A 96 -7.45 2.70 5.56
CA LEU A 96 -7.12 3.46 4.35
C LEU A 96 -5.71 3.12 3.82
N LEU A 97 -4.71 3.01 4.71
CA LEU A 97 -3.34 2.63 4.31
C LEU A 97 -3.28 1.20 3.77
N ASP A 98 -4.03 0.28 4.37
CA ASP A 98 -4.15 -1.09 3.86
C ASP A 98 -4.79 -1.10 2.45
N GLN A 99 -5.87 -0.34 2.24
CA GLN A 99 -6.48 -0.19 0.91
C GLN A 99 -5.48 0.36 -0.11
N ALA A 100 -4.67 1.35 0.27
CA ALA A 100 -3.65 1.91 -0.59
C ALA A 100 -2.55 0.88 -0.91
N TRP A 101 -2.04 0.18 0.11
CA TRP A 101 -0.98 -0.81 -0.05
C TRP A 101 -1.37 -1.97 -0.97
N LEU A 102 -2.63 -2.39 -0.93
CA LEU A 102 -3.18 -3.41 -1.82
C LEU A 102 -3.36 -2.91 -3.27
N LYS A 103 -3.47 -1.60 -3.48
CA LYS A 103 -3.59 -0.97 -4.80
C LYS A 103 -2.26 -0.47 -5.38
N LYS A 104 -1.15 -0.57 -4.61
CA LYS A 104 0.12 0.02 -5.03
C LYS A 104 0.59 -0.57 -6.35
N GLY A 105 1.06 0.31 -7.24
CA GLY A 105 1.76 -0.07 -8.47
C GLY A 105 3.27 -0.14 -8.24
N ALA A 106 4.02 0.26 -9.26
CA ALA A 106 5.46 0.47 -9.14
C ALA A 106 5.78 1.58 -8.12
N PRO A 107 6.94 1.51 -7.45
CA PRO A 107 7.41 2.63 -6.64
C PRO A 107 7.70 3.86 -7.51
N ASP A 108 7.75 5.02 -6.87
CA ASP A 108 8.13 6.28 -7.51
C ASP A 108 9.55 6.14 -8.13
N PRO A 109 9.72 6.49 -9.43
CA PRO A 109 11.00 6.33 -10.11
C PRO A 109 12.13 7.20 -9.51
N THR A 110 11.78 8.28 -8.81
CA THR A 110 12.73 9.20 -8.15
C THR A 110 12.96 8.85 -6.68
N ASP A 111 12.05 8.09 -6.06
CA ASP A 111 12.14 7.63 -4.68
C ASP A 111 11.62 6.18 -4.59
N PRO A 112 12.49 5.18 -4.77
CA PRO A 112 12.10 3.77 -4.76
C PRO A 112 11.57 3.24 -3.42
N SER A 113 11.59 4.07 -2.37
CA SER A 113 10.98 3.78 -1.07
C SER A 113 9.53 4.25 -1.00
N ALA A 114 9.11 5.13 -1.91
CA ALA A 114 7.79 5.73 -1.93
C ALA A 114 6.89 5.11 -3.01
N TYR A 115 5.61 5.04 -2.70
CA TYR A 115 4.54 4.75 -3.63
C TYR A 115 3.57 5.92 -3.63
N VAL A 116 3.31 6.52 -4.79
CA VAL A 116 2.23 7.49 -4.97
C VAL A 116 1.02 6.72 -5.50
N ILE A 117 0.01 6.56 -4.66
CA ILE A 117 -1.09 5.62 -4.87
C ILE A 117 -2.39 6.40 -5.08
N PRO A 118 -2.93 6.47 -6.31
CA PRO A 118 -4.21 7.11 -6.58
C PRO A 118 -5.35 6.38 -5.86
N MET A 119 -6.16 7.11 -5.09
CA MET A 119 -7.23 6.50 -4.28
C MET A 119 -8.61 6.57 -4.94
N GLY A 120 -8.75 7.36 -6.02
CA GLY A 120 -10.01 7.54 -6.74
C GLY A 120 -11.06 8.37 -5.98
N LYS A 121 -10.65 9.02 -4.89
CA LYS A 121 -11.46 9.91 -4.05
C LYS A 121 -10.56 10.91 -3.36
N ILE A 122 -11.13 12.00 -2.85
CA ILE A 122 -10.40 12.94 -2.00
C ILE A 122 -10.05 12.24 -0.68
N VAL A 123 -8.78 12.23 -0.32
CA VAL A 123 -8.22 11.62 0.90
C VAL A 123 -7.49 12.61 1.79
N GLY A 124 -7.23 13.83 1.32
CA GLY A 124 -6.68 14.92 2.14
C GLY A 124 -7.64 16.10 2.28
N THR A 125 -7.35 16.98 3.23
CA THR A 125 -8.20 18.14 3.56
C THR A 125 -8.14 19.26 2.53
N GLU A 126 -7.14 19.26 1.64
CA GLU A 126 -6.93 20.31 0.62
C GLU A 126 -7.12 19.79 -0.81
N GLY A 127 -7.87 18.70 -0.96
CA GLY A 127 -8.22 18.11 -2.26
C GLY A 127 -7.22 17.09 -2.79
N GLU A 128 -6.29 16.61 -1.96
CA GLU A 128 -5.39 15.51 -2.30
C GLU A 128 -6.18 14.23 -2.62
N THR A 129 -5.82 13.55 -3.71
CA THR A 129 -6.53 12.36 -4.23
C THR A 129 -5.67 11.10 -4.25
N ALA A 130 -4.40 11.21 -3.86
CA ALA A 130 -3.46 10.11 -3.77
C ALA A 130 -2.82 10.06 -2.38
N ILE A 131 -2.24 8.91 -2.05
CA ILE A 131 -1.45 8.71 -0.83
C ILE A 131 0.00 8.48 -1.23
N ARG A 132 0.92 9.27 -0.66
CA ARG A 132 2.33 8.94 -0.69
C ARG A 132 2.64 8.06 0.52
N LEU A 133 2.87 6.78 0.27
CA LEU A 133 3.21 5.78 1.28
C LEU A 133 4.69 5.43 1.15
N VAL A 134 5.48 5.73 2.19
CA VAL A 134 6.91 5.49 2.21
C VAL A 134 7.22 4.30 3.11
N VAL A 135 7.96 3.33 2.58
CA VAL A 135 8.39 2.12 3.29
C VAL A 135 9.90 1.97 3.20
N ILE A 136 10.50 1.13 4.05
CA ILE A 136 11.89 0.72 3.85
C ILE A 136 11.96 -0.05 2.51
N ARG A 137 12.83 0.41 1.60
CA ARG A 137 12.97 -0.14 0.24
C ARG A 137 13.00 -1.67 0.23
N GLY A 138 12.16 -2.26 -0.62
CA GLY A 138 12.07 -3.72 -0.79
C GLY A 138 11.32 -4.44 0.34
N THR A 139 10.68 -3.71 1.26
CA THR A 139 9.91 -4.29 2.38
C THR A 139 8.51 -3.68 2.48
N ASN A 140 7.74 -4.13 3.47
CA ASN A 140 6.45 -3.59 3.89
C ASN A 140 6.54 -2.73 5.18
N LYS A 141 7.75 -2.40 5.64
CA LYS A 141 7.96 -1.63 6.87
C LYS A 141 7.71 -0.15 6.63
N VAL A 142 6.65 0.39 7.23
CA VAL A 142 6.21 1.79 7.04
C VAL A 142 7.19 2.77 7.69
N ILE A 143 7.57 3.80 6.95
CA ILE A 143 8.32 4.97 7.44
C ILE A 143 7.35 6.10 7.76
N THR A 144 6.51 6.48 6.79
CA THR A 144 5.48 7.51 6.91
C THR A 144 4.43 7.35 5.80
N ALA A 145 3.30 8.03 5.94
CA ALA A 145 2.28 8.14 4.91
C ALA A 145 1.56 9.48 5.04
N TYR A 146 1.29 10.14 3.92
CA TYR A 146 0.55 11.41 3.88
C TYR A 146 -0.18 11.58 2.55
N PRO A 147 -1.28 12.35 2.50
CA PRO A 147 -2.01 12.55 1.25
C PRO A 147 -1.25 13.52 0.33
N VAL A 148 -1.36 13.34 -0.98
CA VAL A 148 -0.69 14.18 -1.98
C VAL A 148 -1.59 14.44 -3.19
N LYS A 149 -1.29 15.52 -3.91
CA LYS A 149 -1.77 15.74 -5.28
C LYS A 149 -0.76 15.06 -6.22
N PRO A 150 -1.18 14.08 -7.04
CA PRO A 150 -0.31 13.38 -7.97
C PRO A 150 0.17 14.27 -9.11
#